data_AF-A0A8T5UPY6-F1
#
_entry.id   AF-A0A8T5UPY6-F1
#
_cell.length_a   1.000
_cell.length_b   1.000
_cell.length_c   1.000
_cell.angle_alpha   90.00
_cell.angle_beta   90.00
_cell.angle_gamma   90.00
#
_symmetry.space_group_name_H-M   'P 1'
#
loop_
_entity.id
_entity.type
_entity.pdbx_description
1 polymer ?
#
loop_
_entity_poly.entity_id
_entity_poly.type
_entity_poly.pdbx_seq_one_letter_code
_entity_poly.pdbx_strand_id
1 'polypeptide(L)'
;QTAIVLGTDEAETTKLMLNLMQQYNLEASDMAHISDVLAGALANTSFQGNELMETMKYAGVAAGELGWSLAGTIPIIDAVIKVTGEASMAGTQFRMMIMKLRDPTAEMIKEFEKFGITMAEVAEAIKTPTGLVKLLNKAHEEGATFVLTNAPIAMRMGEIKQLAEKTNSQIIPADATSVPELTTLFTQSQEILGGKIDFVLHSIGMSVNI
;
A
#
# COMPACT_ATOMS: atom_id res chain seq x y z
N GLN A 1 -28.09 -3.31 6.82
CA GLN A 1 -27.86 -2.96 5.39
C GLN A 1 -26.38 -3.01 5.03
N THR A 2 -25.49 -2.42 5.83
CA THR A 2 -24.02 -2.44 5.61
C THR A 2 -23.45 -3.85 5.47
N ALA A 3 -23.90 -4.81 6.29
CA ALA A 3 -23.47 -6.22 6.20
C ALA A 3 -23.79 -6.87 4.84
N ILE A 4 -24.96 -6.56 4.27
CA ILE A 4 -25.36 -7.03 2.94
C ILE A 4 -24.45 -6.42 1.86
N VAL A 5 -24.14 -5.13 1.99
CA VAL A 5 -23.28 -4.41 1.04
C VAL A 5 -21.84 -4.93 1.10
N LEU A 6 -21.33 -5.20 2.30
CA LEU A 6 -19.99 -5.77 2.53
C LEU A 6 -19.93 -7.29 2.25
N GLY A 7 -21.05 -7.96 2.05
CA GLY A 7 -21.08 -9.42 1.88
C GLY A 7 -20.58 -10.19 3.10
N THR A 8 -20.72 -9.63 4.30
CA THR A 8 -20.27 -10.22 5.58
C THR A 8 -21.42 -10.36 6.57
N ASP A 9 -21.17 -11.03 7.71
CA ASP A 9 -22.18 -11.12 8.75
C ASP A 9 -22.28 -9.83 9.59
N GLU A 10 -23.38 -9.69 10.33
CA GLU A 10 -23.65 -8.50 11.14
C GLU A 10 -22.64 -8.30 12.27
N ALA A 11 -22.10 -9.36 12.86
CA ALA A 11 -21.14 -9.27 13.94
C ALA A 11 -19.78 -8.78 13.43
N GLU A 12 -19.32 -9.31 12.30
CA GLU A 12 -18.10 -8.86 11.62
C GLU A 12 -18.21 -7.41 11.14
N THR A 13 -19.35 -7.05 10.55
CA THR A 13 -19.62 -5.67 10.13
C THR A 13 -19.63 -4.71 11.32
N THR A 14 -20.31 -5.08 12.41
CA THR A 14 -20.36 -4.25 13.63
C THR A 14 -18.97 -4.06 14.21
N LYS A 15 -18.16 -5.13 14.27
CA LYS A 15 -16.77 -5.06 14.74
C LYS A 15 -15.92 -4.14 13.86
N LEU A 16 -16.05 -4.23 12.54
CA LEU A 16 -15.38 -3.32 11.62
C LEU A 16 -15.77 -1.87 11.90
N MET A 17 -17.07 -1.56 11.98
CA MET A 17 -17.55 -0.20 12.20
C MET A 17 -17.01 0.38 13.52
N LEU A 18 -17.02 -0.41 14.60
CA LEU A 18 -16.45 0.00 15.88
C LEU A 18 -14.94 0.24 15.80
N ASN A 19 -14.21 -0.61 15.08
CA ASN A 19 -12.77 -0.41 14.87
C ASN A 19 -12.50 0.87 14.07
N LEU A 20 -13.25 1.12 12.99
CA LEU A 20 -13.10 2.32 12.17
C LEU A 20 -13.44 3.59 12.97
N MET A 21 -14.46 3.54 13.82
CA MET A 21 -14.75 4.66 14.73
C MET A 21 -13.55 4.98 15.61
N GLN A 22 -12.95 3.97 16.23
CA GLN A 22 -11.79 4.17 17.10
C GLN A 22 -10.56 4.65 16.32
N GLN A 23 -10.28 4.05 15.16
CA GLN A 23 -9.12 4.38 14.32
C GLN A 23 -9.16 5.83 13.83
N TYR A 24 -10.35 6.32 13.47
CA TYR A 24 -10.55 7.64 12.88
C TYR A 24 -11.08 8.68 13.87
N ASN A 25 -11.13 8.33 15.16
CA ASN A 25 -11.65 9.18 16.24
C ASN A 25 -13.05 9.75 15.91
N LEU A 26 -13.97 8.87 15.48
CA LEU A 26 -15.35 9.17 15.13
C LEU A 26 -16.30 8.75 16.25
N GLU A 27 -17.44 9.44 16.34
CA GLU A 27 -18.45 9.21 17.36
C GLU A 27 -19.50 8.20 16.91
N ALA A 28 -20.29 7.65 17.85
CA ALA A 28 -21.37 6.72 17.51
C ALA A 28 -22.41 7.33 16.57
N SER A 29 -22.59 8.65 16.63
CA SER A 29 -23.43 9.40 15.68
C SER A 29 -22.95 9.33 14.24
N ASP A 30 -21.68 9.02 14.02
CA ASP A 30 -21.06 8.93 12.68
C ASP A 30 -21.20 7.53 12.06
N MET A 31 -21.82 6.56 12.75
CA MET A 31 -21.98 5.20 12.20
C MET A 31 -22.71 5.18 10.86
N ALA A 32 -23.72 6.04 10.67
CA ALA A 32 -24.40 6.18 9.38
C ALA A 32 -23.43 6.65 8.29
N HIS A 33 -22.59 7.64 8.61
CA HIS A 33 -21.56 8.14 7.70
C HIS A 33 -20.52 7.08 7.35
N ILE A 34 -20.05 6.29 8.34
CA ILE A 34 -19.11 5.18 8.10
C ILE A 34 -19.73 4.16 7.14
N SER A 35 -21.00 3.80 7.35
CA SER A 35 -21.72 2.90 6.44
C SER A 35 -21.79 3.46 5.02
N ASP A 36 -22.11 4.75 4.87
CA ASP A 36 -22.18 5.40 3.56
C ASP A 36 -20.83 5.45 2.85
N VAL A 37 -19.75 5.73 3.59
CA VAL A 37 -18.38 5.74 3.05
C VAL A 37 -17.95 4.35 2.59
N LEU A 38 -18.26 3.29 3.37
CA LEU A 38 -17.95 1.91 2.98
C LEU A 38 -18.78 1.45 1.77
N ALA A 39 -20.07 1.80 1.72
CA ALA A 39 -20.91 1.52 0.57
C ALA A 39 -20.42 2.25 -0.68
N GLY A 40 -20.07 3.53 -0.54
CA GLY A 40 -19.48 4.34 -1.59
C GLY A 40 -18.14 3.79 -2.07
N ALA A 41 -17.31 3.24 -1.17
CA ALA A 41 -16.07 2.57 -1.54
C ALA A 41 -16.34 1.40 -2.48
N LEU A 42 -17.19 0.45 -2.09
CA LEU A 42 -17.51 -0.72 -2.92
C LEU A 42 -18.15 -0.37 -4.26
N ALA A 43 -18.91 0.73 -4.32
CA ALA A 43 -19.50 1.18 -5.57
C ALA A 43 -18.50 1.82 -6.54
N ASN A 44 -17.40 2.40 -6.04
CA ASN A 44 -16.52 3.28 -6.82
C ASN A 44 -15.05 2.82 -6.93
N THR A 45 -14.72 1.66 -6.37
CA THR A 45 -13.35 1.13 -6.31
C THR A 45 -13.30 -0.31 -6.82
N SER A 46 -12.11 -0.89 -6.91
CA SER A 46 -11.95 -2.32 -7.21
C SER A 46 -12.20 -3.25 -6.02
N PHE A 47 -12.54 -2.72 -4.84
CA PHE A 47 -12.71 -3.52 -3.62
C PHE A 47 -13.85 -4.52 -3.72
N GLN A 48 -13.59 -5.73 -3.22
CA GLN A 48 -14.62 -6.61 -2.66
C GLN A 48 -14.85 -6.30 -1.18
N GLY A 49 -16.02 -6.65 -0.64
CA GLY A 49 -16.39 -6.29 0.74
C GLY A 49 -15.46 -6.87 1.81
N ASN A 50 -15.05 -8.12 1.65
CA ASN A 50 -14.04 -8.78 2.49
C ASN A 50 -12.64 -8.16 2.35
N GLU A 51 -12.24 -7.79 1.12
CA GLU A 51 -10.97 -7.13 0.84
C GLU A 51 -10.87 -5.77 1.52
N LEU A 52 -11.91 -4.93 1.39
CA LEU A 52 -11.98 -3.64 2.07
C LEU A 52 -11.84 -3.80 3.59
N MET A 53 -12.53 -4.80 4.16
CA MET A 53 -12.44 -5.09 5.59
C MET A 53 -11.04 -5.49 6.03
N GLU A 54 -10.37 -6.35 5.26
CA GLU A 54 -9.02 -6.79 5.55
C GLU A 54 -8.02 -5.64 5.45
N THR A 55 -8.11 -4.85 4.38
CA THR A 55 -7.17 -3.76 4.15
C THR A 55 -7.29 -2.66 5.20
N MET A 56 -8.51 -2.31 5.58
CA MET A 56 -8.76 -1.26 6.57
C MET A 56 -8.31 -1.65 7.99
N LYS A 57 -8.14 -2.94 8.31
CA LYS A 57 -7.56 -3.35 9.61
C LYS A 57 -6.15 -2.81 9.82
N TYR A 58 -5.36 -2.70 8.74
CA TYR A 58 -3.96 -2.27 8.82
C TYR A 58 -3.76 -0.84 8.32
N ALA A 59 -4.28 -0.53 7.13
CA ALA A 59 -4.13 0.79 6.54
C ALA A 59 -4.96 1.85 7.27
N GLY A 60 -6.12 1.46 7.81
CA GLY A 60 -6.98 2.37 8.57
C GLY A 60 -6.31 2.88 9.85
N VAL A 61 -5.59 2.01 10.56
CA VAL A 61 -4.80 2.38 11.75
C VAL A 61 -3.72 3.39 11.37
N ALA A 62 -2.94 3.12 10.33
CA ALA A 62 -1.85 4.00 9.90
C ALA A 62 -2.36 5.37 9.43
N ALA A 63 -3.46 5.39 8.67
CA ALA A 63 -4.07 6.62 8.19
C ALA A 63 -4.72 7.42 9.33
N GLY A 64 -5.38 6.74 10.26
CA GLY A 64 -5.95 7.34 11.46
C GLY A 64 -4.89 8.00 12.35
N GLU A 65 -3.73 7.35 12.55
CA GLU A 65 -2.58 7.93 13.27
C GLU A 65 -2.06 9.23 12.61
N LEU A 66 -2.20 9.36 11.28
CA LEU A 66 -1.85 10.56 10.53
C LEU A 66 -2.96 11.63 10.53
N GLY A 67 -4.12 11.35 11.14
CA GLY A 67 -5.29 12.23 11.13
C GLY A 67 -6.02 12.27 9.79
N TRP A 68 -5.82 11.28 8.91
CA TRP A 68 -6.57 11.20 7.66
C TRP A 68 -8.02 10.86 7.93
N SER A 69 -8.92 11.27 7.02
CA SER A 69 -10.31 10.81 7.06
C SER A 69 -10.45 9.42 6.45
N LEU A 70 -11.44 8.67 6.92
CA LEU A 70 -11.80 7.37 6.34
C LEU A 70 -12.04 7.48 4.83
N ALA A 71 -12.87 8.45 4.42
CA ALA A 71 -13.17 8.71 3.01
C ALA A 71 -11.94 9.11 2.18
N GLY A 72 -10.98 9.82 2.77
CA GLY A 72 -9.72 10.18 2.10
C GLY A 72 -8.72 9.03 2.00
N THR A 73 -8.84 8.03 2.89
CA THR A 73 -7.92 6.88 2.92
C THR A 73 -8.24 5.88 1.82
N ILE A 74 -9.53 5.58 1.61
CA ILE A 74 -10.00 4.52 0.70
C ILE A 74 -9.46 4.66 -0.73
N PRO A 75 -9.51 5.84 -1.39
CA PRO A 75 -8.99 5.98 -2.76
C PRO A 75 -7.48 5.74 -2.89
N ILE A 76 -6.71 6.07 -1.85
CA ILE A 76 -5.26 5.83 -1.85
C ILE A 76 -4.97 4.34 -1.76
N ILE A 77 -5.70 3.64 -0.90
CA ILE A 77 -5.56 2.19 -0.77
C ILE A 77 -5.99 1.50 -2.07
N ASP A 78 -7.10 1.91 -2.68
CA ASP A 78 -7.54 1.36 -3.97
C ASP A 78 -6.45 1.54 -5.06
N ALA A 79 -5.76 2.68 -5.07
CA ALA A 79 -4.63 2.89 -5.96
C ALA A 79 -3.47 1.92 -5.68
N VAL A 80 -3.17 1.63 -4.41
CA VAL A 80 -2.16 0.63 -4.03
C VAL A 80 -2.59 -0.77 -4.46
N ILE A 81 -3.85 -1.16 -4.27
CA ILE A 81 -4.37 -2.48 -4.68
C ILE A 81 -4.30 -2.68 -6.19
N LYS A 82 -4.66 -1.65 -6.97
CA LYS A 82 -4.53 -1.67 -8.43
C LYS A 82 -3.10 -1.91 -8.91
N VAL A 83 -2.12 -1.60 -8.06
CA VAL A 83 -0.69 -1.85 -8.30
C VAL A 83 -0.29 -3.24 -7.76
N THR A 84 -0.71 -3.60 -6.54
CA THR A 84 -0.23 -4.80 -5.86
C THR A 84 -1.02 -6.07 -6.17
N GLY A 85 -2.21 -5.97 -6.77
CA GLY A 85 -3.10 -7.09 -7.09
C GLY A 85 -3.81 -7.71 -5.87
N GLU A 86 -3.26 -7.53 -4.67
CA GLU A 86 -3.75 -8.18 -3.45
C GLU A 86 -4.07 -7.18 -2.32
N ALA A 87 -5.30 -7.24 -1.80
CA ALA A 87 -5.85 -6.32 -0.80
C ALA A 87 -5.22 -6.47 0.60
N SER A 88 -4.92 -7.71 1.01
CA SER A 88 -4.24 -8.04 2.27
C SER A 88 -2.85 -7.37 2.34
N MET A 89 -2.12 -7.46 1.21
CA MET A 89 -0.78 -6.93 1.05
C MET A 89 -0.80 -5.41 0.94
N ALA A 90 -1.73 -4.84 0.18
CA ALA A 90 -1.86 -3.39 0.05
C ALA A 90 -1.99 -2.68 1.40
N GLY A 91 -2.76 -3.25 2.33
CA GLY A 91 -2.97 -2.64 3.65
C GLY A 91 -1.70 -2.64 4.50
N THR A 92 -1.00 -3.76 4.49
CA THR A 92 0.28 -3.93 5.21
C THR A 92 1.37 -3.06 4.59
N GLN A 93 1.45 -3.00 3.26
CA GLN A 93 2.41 -2.17 2.54
C GLN A 93 2.16 -0.68 2.76
N PHE A 94 0.91 -0.25 2.67
CA PHE A 94 0.53 1.12 2.97
C PHE A 94 0.96 1.50 4.40
N ARG A 95 0.67 0.65 5.39
CA ARG A 95 1.10 0.87 6.77
C ARG A 95 2.63 1.00 6.88
N MET A 96 3.39 0.10 6.26
CA MET A 96 4.86 0.16 6.30
C MET A 96 5.40 1.40 5.60
N MET A 97 4.83 1.80 4.46
CA MET A 97 5.20 3.02 3.74
C MET A 97 4.99 4.25 4.63
N ILE A 98 3.82 4.38 5.25
CA ILE A 98 3.53 5.48 6.19
C ILE A 98 4.50 5.49 7.36
N MET A 99 4.78 4.34 7.97
CA MET A 99 5.73 4.26 9.09
C MET A 99 7.15 4.69 8.67
N LYS A 100 7.63 4.25 7.50
CA LYS A 100 8.94 4.63 6.97
C LYS A 100 9.02 6.11 6.58
N LEU A 101 7.94 6.70 6.06
CA LEU A 101 7.91 8.13 5.73
C LEU A 101 7.82 9.01 6.99
N ARG A 102 7.18 8.50 8.06
CA ARG A 102 7.10 9.20 9.36
C ARG A 102 8.43 9.18 10.11
N ASP A 103 9.13 8.06 10.09
CA ASP A 103 10.42 7.86 10.75
C ASP A 103 11.45 7.37 9.73
N PRO A 104 11.91 8.26 8.83
CA PRO A 104 12.79 7.88 7.72
C PRO A 104 14.21 7.59 8.21
N THR A 105 14.84 6.57 7.65
CA THR A 105 16.26 6.27 7.92
C THR A 105 17.17 7.32 7.30
N ALA A 106 18.43 7.41 7.77
CA ALA A 106 19.42 8.33 7.22
C ALA A 106 19.67 8.10 5.71
N GLU A 107 19.56 6.85 5.25
CA GLU A 107 19.62 6.47 3.84
C GLU A 107 18.43 7.02 3.05
N MET A 108 17.21 6.89 3.58
CA MET A 108 16.00 7.40 2.95
C MET A 108 16.01 8.92 2.84
N ILE A 109 16.52 9.61 3.87
CA ILE A 109 16.71 11.07 3.87
C ILE A 109 17.62 11.49 2.72
N LYS A 110 18.80 10.86 2.62
CA LYS A 110 19.77 11.14 1.54
C LYS A 110 19.18 10.92 0.16
N GLU A 111 18.33 9.91 0.01
CA GLU A 111 17.77 9.58 -1.29
C GLU A 111 16.77 10.63 -1.76
N PHE A 112 15.84 11.05 -0.90
CA PHE A 112 14.94 12.16 -1.22
C PHE A 112 15.72 13.47 -1.45
N GLU A 113 16.82 13.72 -0.72
CA GLU A 113 17.69 14.87 -0.94
C GLU A 113 18.33 14.87 -2.33
N LYS A 114 18.70 13.69 -2.89
CA LYS A 114 19.21 13.60 -4.28
C LYS A 114 18.20 14.10 -5.31
N PHE A 115 16.90 13.95 -5.04
CA PHE A 115 15.80 14.41 -5.88
C PHE A 115 15.27 15.79 -5.47
N GLY A 116 15.99 16.53 -4.62
CA GLY A 116 15.59 17.86 -4.16
C GLY A 116 14.31 17.87 -3.32
N ILE A 117 13.98 16.74 -2.68
CA ILE A 117 12.84 16.60 -1.77
C ILE A 117 13.37 16.62 -0.34
N THR A 118 12.96 17.62 0.42
CA THR A 118 13.35 17.73 1.83
C THR A 118 12.47 16.84 2.72
N MET A 119 13.00 16.43 3.88
CA MET A 119 12.19 15.69 4.85
C MET A 119 11.04 16.49 5.43
N ALA A 120 11.16 17.82 5.46
CA ALA A 120 10.06 18.69 5.82
C ALA A 120 8.92 18.60 4.79
N GLU A 121 9.22 18.56 3.49
CA GLU A 121 8.23 18.32 2.44
C GLU A 121 7.61 16.93 2.54
N VAL A 122 8.41 15.89 2.82
CA VAL A 122 7.88 14.52 3.02
C VAL A 122 6.92 14.48 4.21
N ALA A 123 7.35 15.01 5.36
CA ALA A 123 6.56 15.01 6.59
C ALA A 123 5.25 15.81 6.42
N GLU A 124 5.26 16.90 5.66
CA GLU A 124 4.05 17.66 5.35
C GLU A 124 3.15 16.92 4.36
N ALA A 125 3.74 16.32 3.32
CA ALA A 125 3.01 15.59 2.29
C ALA A 125 2.22 14.41 2.88
N ILE A 126 2.81 13.63 3.78
CA ILE A 126 2.12 12.45 4.34
C ILE A 126 0.97 12.79 5.28
N LYS A 127 0.81 14.04 5.72
CA LYS A 127 -0.33 14.46 6.57
C LYS A 127 -1.66 14.40 5.84
N THR A 128 -1.65 14.37 4.50
CA THR A 128 -2.88 14.29 3.71
C THR A 128 -2.75 13.27 2.58
N PRO A 129 -3.86 12.61 2.19
CA PRO A 129 -3.90 11.76 1.00
C PRO A 129 -3.36 12.46 -0.25
N THR A 130 -3.79 13.71 -0.45
CA THR A 130 -3.40 14.51 -1.62
C THR A 130 -1.93 14.90 -1.58
N GLY A 131 -1.38 15.22 -0.40
CA GLY A 131 0.03 15.51 -0.22
C GLY A 131 0.89 14.30 -0.57
N LEU A 132 0.52 13.10 -0.12
CA LEU A 132 1.22 11.87 -0.45
C LEU A 132 1.25 11.63 -1.97
N VAL A 133 0.11 11.76 -2.65
CA VAL A 133 0.06 11.59 -4.12
C VAL A 133 0.95 12.60 -4.83
N LYS A 134 0.95 13.87 -4.39
CA LYS A 134 1.83 14.90 -4.95
C LYS A 134 3.31 14.59 -4.76
N LEU A 135 3.69 14.09 -3.58
CA LEU A 135 5.06 13.67 -3.29
C LEU A 135 5.50 12.52 -4.20
N LEU A 136 4.65 11.52 -4.39
CA LEU A 136 4.93 10.37 -5.25
C LEU A 136 5.06 10.77 -6.73
N ASN A 137 4.17 11.64 -7.21
CA ASN A 137 4.26 12.16 -8.59
C ASN A 137 5.55 12.96 -8.79
N LYS A 138 5.93 13.82 -7.83
CA LYS A 138 7.21 14.55 -7.87
C LYS A 138 8.38 13.58 -7.92
N ALA A 139 8.42 12.55 -7.07
CA ALA A 139 9.49 11.55 -7.09
C ALA A 139 9.58 10.77 -8.42
N HIS A 140 8.44 10.53 -9.08
CA HIS A 140 8.41 9.89 -10.40
C HIS A 140 8.86 10.82 -11.53
N GLU A 141 8.42 12.08 -11.51
CA GLU A 141 8.85 13.13 -12.44
C GLU A 141 10.36 13.41 -12.36
N GLU A 142 10.97 13.16 -11.19
CA GLU A 142 12.40 13.28 -10.94
C GLU A 142 13.22 12.00 -11.28
N GLY A 143 12.59 10.96 -11.86
CA GLY A 143 13.30 9.89 -12.59
C GLY A 143 13.50 8.54 -11.88
N ALA A 144 12.73 8.20 -10.85
CA ALA A 144 12.84 6.90 -10.16
C ALA A 144 12.54 5.71 -11.09
N THR A 145 13.38 4.65 -11.01
CA THR A 145 13.23 3.38 -11.78
C THR A 145 13.12 2.18 -10.85
N PHE A 146 12.43 1.12 -11.29
CA PHE A 146 12.09 -0.02 -10.44
C PHE A 146 12.42 -1.37 -11.09
N VAL A 147 12.74 -2.36 -10.25
CA VAL A 147 12.77 -3.77 -10.60
C VAL A 147 11.77 -4.48 -9.71
N LEU A 148 10.91 -5.30 -10.31
CA LEU A 148 9.84 -6.02 -9.63
C LEU A 148 10.26 -7.47 -9.38
N THR A 149 9.78 -8.06 -8.30
CA THR A 149 10.06 -9.47 -7.96
C THR A 149 8.84 -10.15 -7.36
N ASN A 150 8.71 -11.45 -7.62
CA ASN A 150 7.71 -12.31 -7.00
C ASN A 150 8.21 -13.77 -7.02
N ALA A 151 7.60 -14.63 -6.20
CA ALA A 151 7.90 -16.04 -6.16
C ALA A 151 7.61 -16.70 -7.54
N PRO A 152 8.43 -17.66 -8.00
CA PRO A 152 8.25 -18.30 -9.31
C PRO A 152 6.84 -18.88 -9.55
N ILE A 153 6.15 -19.30 -8.48
CA ILE A 153 4.78 -19.83 -8.57
C ILE A 153 3.73 -18.73 -8.78
N ALA A 154 3.89 -17.57 -8.15
CA ALA A 154 2.98 -16.43 -8.25
C ALA A 154 3.14 -15.68 -9.59
N MET A 155 4.30 -15.80 -10.24
CA MET A 155 4.54 -15.27 -11.59
C MET A 155 3.57 -15.80 -12.66
N ARG A 156 2.93 -16.94 -12.41
CA ARG A 156 1.93 -17.54 -13.30
C ARG A 156 0.58 -16.80 -13.27
N MET A 157 0.33 -16.01 -12.24
CA MET A 157 -0.93 -15.27 -12.04
C MET A 157 -1.02 -14.00 -12.92
N GLY A 158 0.10 -13.54 -13.49
CA GLY A 158 0.13 -12.57 -14.60
C GLY A 158 0.00 -11.09 -14.20
N GLU A 159 -0.47 -10.76 -13.01
CA GLU A 159 -0.69 -9.37 -12.56
C GLU A 159 0.61 -8.55 -12.49
N ILE A 160 1.69 -9.14 -11.99
CA ILE A 160 3.01 -8.48 -11.95
C ILE A 160 3.54 -8.14 -13.35
N LYS A 161 3.12 -8.88 -14.39
CA LYS A 161 3.50 -8.56 -15.79
C LYS A 161 2.82 -7.30 -16.28
N GLN A 162 1.55 -7.11 -15.93
CA GLN A 162 0.81 -5.90 -16.27
C GLN A 162 1.38 -4.67 -15.55
N LEU A 163 1.80 -4.83 -14.29
CA LEU A 163 2.47 -3.76 -13.56
C LEU A 163 3.80 -3.39 -14.23
N ALA A 164 4.62 -4.39 -14.54
CA ALA A 164 5.91 -4.21 -15.20
C ALA A 164 5.81 -3.45 -16.53
N GLU A 165 4.78 -3.75 -17.34
CA GLU A 165 4.51 -3.03 -18.58
C GLU A 165 4.16 -1.56 -18.35
N LYS A 166 3.34 -1.26 -17.33
CA LYS A 166 2.93 0.12 -17.00
C LYS A 166 4.07 0.96 -16.43
N THR A 167 4.94 0.35 -15.64
CA THR A 167 6.06 1.04 -14.98
C THR A 167 7.38 0.91 -15.74
N ASN A 168 7.35 0.30 -16.94
CA ASN A 168 8.53 -0.03 -17.74
C ASN A 168 9.64 -0.70 -16.90
N SER A 169 9.25 -1.60 -16.00
CA SER A 169 10.13 -2.24 -15.02
C SER A 169 10.45 -3.67 -15.45
N GLN A 170 11.66 -4.14 -15.14
CA GLN A 170 12.02 -5.54 -15.35
C GLN A 170 11.54 -6.40 -14.18
N ILE A 171 11.23 -7.67 -14.45
CA ILE A 171 10.80 -8.62 -13.43
C ILE A 171 11.86 -9.69 -13.24
N ILE A 172 12.28 -9.91 -12.00
CA ILE A 172 13.18 -10.99 -11.63
C ILE A 172 12.48 -11.92 -10.63
N PRO A 173 12.22 -13.18 -10.99
CA PRO A 173 11.62 -14.14 -10.08
C PRO A 173 12.61 -14.51 -8.96
N ALA A 174 12.13 -14.56 -7.73
CA ALA A 174 12.93 -15.01 -6.59
C ALA A 174 12.04 -15.53 -5.47
N ASP A 175 12.37 -16.71 -4.93
CA ASP A 175 11.87 -17.19 -3.66
C ASP A 175 12.66 -16.56 -2.52
N ALA A 176 11.97 -15.93 -1.59
CA ALA A 176 12.59 -15.24 -0.47
C ALA A 176 13.13 -16.16 0.64
N THR A 177 12.80 -17.44 0.59
CA THR A 177 13.41 -18.47 1.44
C THR A 177 14.74 -18.98 0.85
N SER A 178 15.02 -18.65 -0.42
CA SER A 178 16.19 -19.10 -1.17
C SER A 178 17.25 -18.00 -1.22
N VAL A 179 18.26 -18.08 -0.34
CA VAL A 179 19.42 -17.18 -0.33
C VAL A 179 20.13 -17.08 -1.70
N PRO A 180 20.31 -18.18 -2.46
CA PRO A 180 20.87 -18.11 -3.82
C PRO A 180 20.04 -17.29 -4.80
N GLU A 181 18.70 -17.41 -4.74
CA GLU A 181 17.79 -16.64 -5.60
C GLU A 181 17.76 -15.17 -5.22
N LEU A 182 17.74 -14.87 -3.92
CA LEU A 182 17.90 -13.49 -3.43
C LEU A 182 19.22 -12.88 -3.87
N THR A 183 20.32 -13.62 -3.80
CA THR A 183 21.64 -13.13 -4.26
C THR A 183 21.61 -12.79 -5.76
N THR A 184 20.95 -13.62 -6.56
CA THR A 184 20.77 -13.41 -7.99
C THR A 184 19.88 -12.19 -8.27
N LEU A 185 18.74 -12.08 -7.57
CA LEU A 185 17.82 -10.95 -7.63
C LEU A 185 18.55 -9.64 -7.36
N PHE A 186 19.30 -9.56 -6.27
CA PHE A 186 20.02 -8.35 -5.88
C PHE A 186 21.13 -8.01 -6.88
N THR A 187 21.83 -9.00 -7.42
CA THR A 187 22.91 -8.76 -8.40
C THR A 187 22.35 -8.23 -9.71
N GLN A 188 21.33 -8.90 -10.27
CA GLN A 188 20.69 -8.49 -11.51
C GLN A 188 19.92 -7.17 -11.37
N SER A 189 19.28 -6.93 -10.23
CA SER A 189 18.61 -5.64 -9.98
C SER A 189 19.61 -4.48 -10.00
N GLN A 190 20.81 -4.67 -9.44
CA GLN A 190 21.86 -3.64 -9.48
C GLN A 190 22.40 -3.39 -10.90
N GLU A 191 22.52 -4.44 -11.71
CA GLU A 191 22.91 -4.30 -13.13
C GLU A 191 21.84 -3.54 -13.94
N ILE A 192 20.56 -3.88 -13.73
CA ILE A 192 19.43 -3.26 -14.44
C ILE A 192 19.24 -1.80 -14.03
N LEU A 193 19.38 -1.50 -12.74
CA LEU A 193 19.24 -0.16 -12.19
C LEU A 193 20.51 0.68 -12.39
N GLY A 194 21.59 0.09 -12.91
CA GLY A 194 22.84 0.79 -13.23
C GLY A 194 23.64 1.23 -12.01
N GLY A 195 23.44 0.59 -10.85
CA GLY A 195 24.03 1.04 -9.59
C GLY A 195 23.60 0.23 -8.39
N LYS A 196 23.88 0.75 -7.19
CA LYS A 196 23.40 0.16 -5.93
C LYS A 196 21.89 0.36 -5.80
N ILE A 197 21.21 -0.57 -5.14
CA ILE A 197 19.77 -0.44 -4.88
C ILE A 197 19.56 0.56 -3.75
N ASP A 198 18.82 1.63 -4.03
CA ASP A 198 18.51 2.67 -3.03
C ASP A 198 17.38 2.23 -2.08
N PHE A 199 16.37 1.51 -2.60
CA PHE A 199 15.24 1.03 -1.80
C PHE A 199 14.82 -0.39 -2.14
N VAL A 200 14.44 -1.14 -1.10
CA VAL A 200 13.75 -2.43 -1.22
C VAL A 200 12.39 -2.31 -0.56
N LEU A 201 11.34 -2.40 -1.37
CA LEU A 201 9.98 -2.59 -0.89
C LEU A 201 9.73 -4.10 -0.76
N HIS A 202 9.79 -4.59 0.48
CA HIS A 202 9.63 -6.00 0.78
C HIS A 202 8.18 -6.32 1.11
N SER A 203 7.54 -7.15 0.28
CA SER A 203 6.13 -7.50 0.37
C SER A 203 5.91 -8.99 0.26
N ILE A 204 6.19 -9.73 1.34
CA ILE A 204 5.99 -11.17 1.40
C ILE A 204 4.85 -11.47 2.35
N GLY A 205 3.74 -11.94 1.78
CA GLY A 205 2.68 -12.58 2.53
C GLY A 205 2.92 -14.08 2.52
N MET A 206 3.22 -14.69 3.68
CA MET A 206 2.99 -16.13 3.84
C MET A 206 1.50 -16.31 4.15
N SER A 207 0.69 -16.58 3.13
CA SER A 207 -0.63 -17.18 3.38
C SER A 207 -0.39 -18.54 4.03
N VAL A 208 -0.94 -18.76 5.23
CA VAL A 208 -1.00 -20.08 5.87
C VAL A 208 -1.99 -21.01 5.17
N ASN A 209 -2.72 -20.53 4.15
CA ASN A 209 -3.62 -21.33 3.35
C ASN A 209 -2.92 -21.81 2.07
N ILE A 210 -2.27 -22.96 2.18
CA ILE A 210 -2.26 -23.98 1.13
C ILE A 210 -3.27 -25.05 1.54
#